data_AF-A0A9J6F6H6-F1
#
_entry.id   AF-A0A9J6F6H6-F1
#
_cell.length_a   1.000
_cell.length_b   1.000
_cell.length_c   1.000
_cell.angle_alpha   90.00
_cell.angle_beta   90.00
_cell.angle_gamma   90.00
#
_symmetry.space_group_name_H-M   'P 1'
#
loop_
_entity.id
_entity.type
_entity.pdbx_description
1 polymer ?
#
loop_
_entity_poly.entity_id
_entity_poly.type
_entity_poly.pdbx_seq_one_letter_code
_entity_poly.pdbx_strand_id
1 'polypeptide(L)'
;MASAGRGKAAGNPFFDDETTEDVDDFTFLNSARKSSSPYSLGNEQNLRNRQWEQQREQLLLERQQLEDSILQSSNSAVRVLYDTEQVGIATAEELAHQGEQLKNVDRKLDTINTNLKVSQKHLNSMKSIFGSIKSYFRGGSSTDASRNVGATAGFGAEEEEEQPATDLQKAVKQSETGEQCVEAIHASCLSSSRPRHLWIWDRLRGRAGGLSLQRPQQPAYKNRSAEIEQKLDSNLAELDSGLGRLKFLAQGLGKELDDQNELLDNLTEKTDLAEGTVVHQNSQIRRILKK
;
A
#
# COMPACT_ATOMS: atom_id res chain seq x y z
N MET A 1 -0.67 64.40 -10.50
CA MET A 1 -0.13 63.76 -11.73
C MET A 1 0.84 62.69 -11.25
N ALA A 2 0.37 61.44 -11.10
CA ALA A 2 0.68 60.31 -12.02
C ALA A 2 2.21 60.14 -12.16
N SER A 3 2.85 59.05 -11.68
CA SER A 3 2.64 57.68 -12.14
C SER A 3 3.41 56.66 -11.26
N ALA A 4 2.74 55.53 -10.96
CA ALA A 4 3.18 54.12 -10.79
C ALA A 4 4.69 53.79 -10.95
N GLY A 5 5.32 52.86 -10.22
CA GLY A 5 4.86 51.57 -9.66
C GLY A 5 5.53 50.41 -10.42
N ARG A 6 5.99 49.36 -9.68
CA ARG A 6 6.66 48.07 -10.07
C ARG A 6 8.18 48.10 -9.83
N GLY A 7 8.81 47.17 -9.11
CA GLY A 7 8.49 45.77 -8.83
C GLY A 7 9.71 44.95 -9.27
N LYS A 8 10.67 44.70 -8.37
CA LYS A 8 11.84 43.85 -8.67
C LYS A 8 11.37 42.40 -8.81
N ALA A 9 11.24 41.93 -10.04
CA ALA A 9 11.14 40.51 -10.34
C ALA A 9 12.56 39.94 -10.43
N ALA A 10 12.78 38.81 -9.76
CA ALA A 10 13.98 38.00 -9.92
C ALA A 10 14.12 37.57 -11.39
N GLY A 11 15.30 37.76 -11.98
CA GLY A 11 15.61 37.26 -13.30
C GLY A 11 15.71 35.74 -13.28
N ASN A 12 14.98 35.07 -14.19
CA ASN A 12 15.22 33.67 -14.51
C ASN A 12 16.58 33.55 -15.22
N PRO A 13 17.45 32.61 -14.84
CA PRO A 13 18.80 32.44 -15.40
C PRO A 13 18.81 31.63 -16.71
N PHE A 14 17.69 31.62 -17.45
CA PHE A 14 17.49 30.70 -18.58
C PHE A 14 17.47 31.39 -19.95
N PHE A 15 17.66 32.71 -19.97
CA PHE A 15 17.76 33.49 -21.21
C PHE A 15 19.07 34.29 -21.19
N ASP A 16 20.19 33.57 -21.23
CA ASP A 16 21.43 34.11 -21.81
C ASP A 16 21.34 33.89 -23.34
N ASP A 17 20.84 34.92 -24.01
CA ASP A 17 20.79 35.09 -25.45
C ASP A 17 22.18 35.46 -25.98
N GLU A 18 23.13 34.51 -25.95
CA GLU A 18 24.46 34.73 -26.52
C GLU A 18 25.20 33.41 -26.86
N THR A 19 24.66 32.56 -27.74
CA THR A 19 25.44 31.53 -28.48
C THR A 19 24.72 31.00 -29.73
N THR A 20 24.02 31.85 -30.50
CA THR A 20 23.87 31.57 -31.93
C THR A 20 25.16 32.02 -32.62
N GLU A 21 26.21 31.20 -32.53
CA GLU A 21 27.32 31.28 -33.47
C GLU A 21 26.80 30.87 -34.85
N ASP A 22 26.21 31.82 -35.57
CA ASP A 22 25.97 31.71 -36.99
C ASP A 22 27.33 31.51 -37.65
N VAL A 23 27.62 30.27 -38.05
CA VAL A 23 28.81 29.96 -38.83
C VAL A 23 28.65 30.68 -40.17
N ASP A 24 29.34 31.83 -40.32
CA ASP A 24 29.31 32.64 -41.53
C ASP A 24 29.41 31.77 -42.79
N ASP A 25 28.43 31.88 -43.69
CA ASP A 25 28.37 31.13 -44.96
C ASP A 25 29.66 31.29 -45.78
N PHE A 26 30.35 32.42 -45.62
CA PHE A 26 31.65 32.69 -46.25
C PHE A 26 32.79 31.85 -45.68
N THR A 27 32.75 31.52 -44.39
CA THR A 27 33.73 30.63 -43.73
C THR A 27 33.53 29.18 -44.18
N PHE A 28 32.27 28.77 -44.34
CA PHE A 28 31.91 27.46 -44.90
C PHE A 28 32.36 27.33 -46.37
N LEU A 29 32.06 28.32 -47.22
CA LEU A 29 32.41 28.31 -48.65
C LEU A 29 33.91 28.51 -48.93
N ASN A 30 34.63 29.23 -48.08
CA ASN A 30 36.08 29.42 -48.23
C ASN A 30 36.89 28.19 -47.82
N SER A 31 36.35 27.35 -46.92
CA SER A 31 36.98 26.07 -46.55
C SER A 31 37.05 25.07 -47.72
N ALA A 32 36.06 25.11 -48.62
CA ALA A 32 36.00 24.24 -49.80
C ALA A 32 37.01 24.63 -50.90
N ARG A 33 37.45 25.90 -50.94
CA ARG A 33 38.30 26.43 -52.02
C ARG A 33 39.81 26.27 -51.78
N LYS A 34 40.25 25.91 -50.57
CA LYS A 34 41.67 25.70 -50.24
C LYS A 34 42.20 24.27 -50.47
N SER A 35 41.38 23.35 -51.00
CA SER A 35 41.81 21.99 -51.30
C SER A 35 42.44 21.88 -52.70
N SER A 36 43.74 22.19 -52.78
CA SER A 36 44.58 21.83 -53.93
C SER A 36 45.55 20.70 -53.52
N SER A 37 45.03 19.49 -53.28
CA SER A 37 45.78 18.22 -53.35
C SER A 37 44.83 17.01 -53.25
N PRO A 38 44.68 16.15 -54.28
CA PRO A 38 43.65 15.11 -54.31
C PRO A 38 43.93 13.87 -53.45
N TYR A 39 45.10 13.76 -52.81
CA TYR A 39 45.54 12.52 -52.16
C TYR A 39 45.92 12.63 -50.68
N SER A 40 45.65 13.77 -50.01
CA SER A 40 46.06 13.96 -48.60
C SER A 40 44.92 14.27 -47.62
N LEU A 41 43.73 14.66 -48.08
CA LEU A 41 42.57 14.93 -47.21
C LEU A 41 41.82 13.68 -46.72
N GLY A 42 42.17 12.49 -47.21
CA GLY A 42 41.55 11.26 -46.77
C GLY A 42 41.97 10.87 -45.34
N ASN A 43 43.19 11.17 -44.91
CA ASN A 43 43.73 10.59 -43.68
C ASN A 43 43.21 11.30 -42.41
N GLU A 44 43.16 12.64 -42.38
CA GLU A 44 42.64 13.40 -41.23
C GLU A 44 41.12 13.24 -41.04
N GLN A 45 40.34 13.24 -42.12
CA GLN A 45 38.91 12.92 -42.05
C GLN A 45 38.67 11.49 -41.57
N ASN A 46 39.48 10.52 -42.00
CA ASN A 46 39.39 9.14 -41.50
C ASN A 46 39.76 9.01 -40.01
N LEU A 47 40.75 9.76 -39.51
CA LEU A 47 41.10 9.75 -38.09
C LEU A 47 39.98 10.34 -37.23
N ARG A 48 39.43 11.49 -37.62
CA ARG A 48 38.30 12.12 -36.93
C ARG A 48 37.06 11.22 -36.96
N ASN A 49 36.75 10.61 -38.11
CA ASN A 49 35.65 9.64 -38.23
C ASN A 49 35.85 8.42 -37.34
N ARG A 50 37.07 7.87 -37.21
CA ARG A 50 37.35 6.75 -36.30
C ARG A 50 37.16 7.12 -34.83
N GLN A 51 37.57 8.33 -34.43
CA GLN A 51 37.34 8.83 -33.07
C GLN A 51 35.83 8.99 -32.78
N TRP A 52 35.07 9.54 -33.72
CA TRP A 52 33.61 9.66 -33.62
C TRP A 52 32.90 8.30 -33.57
N GLU A 53 33.37 7.31 -34.33
CA GLU A 53 32.83 5.96 -34.31
C GLU A 53 33.06 5.27 -32.96
N GLN A 54 34.26 5.43 -32.37
CA GLN A 54 34.58 4.90 -31.04
C GLN A 54 33.71 5.54 -29.95
N GLN A 55 33.57 6.87 -29.98
CA GLN A 55 32.73 7.59 -29.03
C GLN A 55 31.25 7.18 -29.15
N ARG A 56 30.76 6.98 -30.38
CA ARG A 56 29.40 6.48 -30.62
C ARG A 56 29.20 5.07 -30.08
N GLU A 57 30.18 4.19 -30.26
CA GLU A 57 30.11 2.82 -29.74
C GLU A 57 30.06 2.80 -28.21
N GLN A 58 30.86 3.66 -27.56
CA GLN A 58 30.82 3.83 -26.11
C GLN A 58 29.45 4.32 -25.62
N LEU A 59 28.88 5.34 -26.28
CA LEU A 59 27.55 5.86 -25.95
C LEU A 59 26.44 4.81 -26.13
N LEU A 60 26.55 3.96 -27.15
CA LEU A 60 25.59 2.87 -27.35
C LEU A 60 25.70 1.82 -26.25
N LEU A 61 26.91 1.45 -25.83
CA LEU A 61 27.11 0.51 -24.73
C LEU A 61 26.58 1.06 -23.41
N GLU A 62 26.87 2.32 -23.11
CA GLU A 62 26.38 3.00 -21.91
C GLU A 62 24.85 3.04 -21.90
N ARG A 63 24.22 3.37 -23.04
CA ARG A 63 22.76 3.28 -23.21
C ARG A 63 22.22 1.88 -22.94
N GLN A 64 22.89 0.82 -23.42
CA GLN A 64 22.45 -0.56 -23.18
C GLN A 64 22.39 -0.90 -21.70
N GLN A 65 23.46 -0.54 -20.99
CA GLN A 65 23.59 -0.81 -19.56
C GLN A 65 22.57 -0.02 -18.76
N LEU A 66 22.31 1.24 -19.14
CA LEU A 66 21.30 2.06 -18.53
C LEU A 66 19.90 1.47 -18.72
N GLU A 67 19.56 1.09 -19.95
CA GLU A 67 18.29 0.43 -20.29
C GLU A 67 18.09 -0.86 -19.48
N ASP A 68 19.12 -1.72 -19.39
CA ASP A 68 19.05 -2.96 -18.61
C ASP A 68 18.87 -2.68 -17.11
N SER A 69 19.57 -1.68 -16.58
CA SER A 69 19.49 -1.31 -15.15
C SER A 69 18.11 -0.75 -14.80
N ILE A 70 17.54 0.10 -15.66
CA ILE A 70 16.19 0.65 -15.49
C ILE A 70 15.16 -0.48 -15.53
N LEU A 71 15.24 -1.38 -16.52
CA LEU A 71 14.34 -2.51 -16.63
C LEU A 71 14.44 -3.44 -15.40
N GLN A 72 15.63 -3.73 -14.92
CA GLN A 72 15.82 -4.51 -13.69
C GLN A 72 15.20 -3.83 -12.48
N SER A 73 15.45 -2.53 -12.29
CA SER A 73 14.88 -1.76 -11.17
C SER A 73 13.35 -1.74 -11.20
N SER A 74 12.77 -1.62 -12.39
CA SER A 74 11.33 -1.65 -12.61
C SER A 74 10.73 -3.03 -12.27
N ASN A 75 11.36 -4.12 -12.73
CA ASN A 75 10.94 -5.47 -12.36
C ASN A 75 11.03 -5.73 -10.86
N SER A 76 12.08 -5.22 -10.20
CA SER A 76 12.21 -5.30 -8.73
C SER A 76 11.10 -4.51 -8.03
N ALA A 77 10.75 -3.32 -8.52
CA ALA A 77 9.66 -2.53 -7.96
C ALA A 77 8.31 -3.24 -8.06
N VAL A 78 8.00 -3.84 -9.21
CA VAL A 78 6.77 -4.64 -9.41
C VAL A 78 6.71 -5.78 -8.41
N ARG A 79 7.81 -6.52 -8.25
CA ARG A 79 7.89 -7.59 -7.26
C ARG A 79 7.63 -7.11 -5.84
N VAL A 80 8.32 -6.03 -5.42
CA VAL A 80 8.15 -5.46 -4.08
C VAL A 80 6.72 -4.99 -3.86
N LEU A 81 6.06 -4.47 -4.91
CA LEU A 81 4.67 -4.08 -4.84
C LEU A 81 3.76 -5.27 -4.51
N TYR A 82 3.93 -6.40 -5.20
CA TYR A 82 3.15 -7.60 -4.91
C TYR A 82 3.43 -8.18 -3.53
N ASP A 83 4.70 -8.23 -3.13
CA ASP A 83 5.08 -8.66 -1.78
C ASP A 83 4.42 -7.76 -0.72
N THR A 84 4.35 -6.44 -0.97
CA THR A 84 3.69 -5.47 -0.09
C THR A 84 2.17 -5.66 -0.08
N GLU A 85 1.55 -5.95 -1.22
CA GLU A 85 0.11 -6.18 -1.32
C GLU A 85 -0.31 -7.42 -0.53
N GLN A 86 0.41 -8.54 -0.66
CA GLN A 86 0.14 -9.76 0.10
C GLN A 86 0.26 -9.54 1.61
N VAL A 87 1.32 -8.85 2.05
CA VAL A 87 1.49 -8.50 3.47
C VAL A 87 0.36 -7.57 3.93
N GLY A 88 -0.06 -6.62 3.09
CA GLY A 88 -1.18 -5.71 3.36
C GLY A 88 -2.51 -6.44 3.52
N ILE A 89 -2.79 -7.44 2.67
CA ILE A 89 -3.99 -8.28 2.75
C ILE A 89 -3.98 -9.11 4.02
N ALA A 90 -2.89 -9.81 4.33
CA ALA A 90 -2.78 -10.59 5.56
C ALA A 90 -2.95 -9.70 6.82
N THR A 91 -2.42 -8.48 6.78
CA THR A 91 -2.60 -7.49 7.85
C THR A 91 -4.07 -7.05 7.97
N ALA A 92 -4.74 -6.86 6.84
CA ALA A 92 -6.16 -6.55 6.76
C ALA A 92 -7.04 -7.66 7.38
N GLU A 93 -6.77 -8.92 7.05
CA GLU A 93 -7.48 -10.06 7.64
C GLU A 93 -7.29 -10.13 9.16
N GLU A 94 -6.06 -9.97 9.64
CA GLU A 94 -5.76 -9.98 11.06
C GLU A 94 -6.46 -8.82 11.79
N LEU A 95 -6.46 -7.60 11.23
CA LEU A 95 -7.17 -6.47 11.81
C LEU A 95 -8.68 -6.70 11.85
N ALA A 96 -9.27 -7.25 10.80
CA ALA A 96 -10.69 -7.61 10.82
C ALA A 96 -11.01 -8.64 11.91
N HIS A 97 -10.13 -9.63 12.11
CA HIS A 97 -10.26 -10.61 13.17
C HIS A 97 -10.17 -9.97 14.58
N GLN A 98 -9.19 -9.10 14.80
CA GLN A 98 -9.02 -8.35 16.05
C GLN A 98 -10.22 -7.44 16.34
N GLY A 99 -10.76 -6.79 15.32
CA GLY A 99 -11.98 -5.96 15.43
C GLY A 99 -13.18 -6.77 15.92
N GLU A 100 -13.36 -8.01 15.44
CA GLU A 100 -14.41 -8.90 15.92
C GLU A 100 -14.19 -9.33 17.37
N GLN A 101 -12.95 -9.63 17.76
CA GLN A 101 -12.61 -9.95 19.14
C GLN A 101 -12.96 -8.79 20.07
N LEU A 102 -12.58 -7.55 19.73
CA LEU A 102 -12.90 -6.37 20.53
C LEU A 102 -14.42 -6.17 20.67
N LYS A 103 -15.19 -6.36 19.60
CA LYS A 103 -16.67 -6.30 19.65
C LYS A 103 -17.26 -7.35 20.58
N ASN A 104 -16.68 -8.55 20.61
CA ASN A 104 -17.11 -9.59 21.55
C ASN A 104 -16.80 -9.20 23.01
N VAL A 105 -15.63 -8.61 23.27
CA VAL A 105 -15.31 -8.13 24.63
C VAL A 105 -16.26 -7.00 25.04
N ASP A 106 -16.59 -6.08 24.13
CA ASP A 106 -17.55 -4.99 24.40
C ASP A 106 -18.93 -5.52 24.83
N ARG A 107 -19.50 -6.48 24.09
CA ARG A 107 -20.77 -7.14 24.46
C ARG A 107 -20.69 -7.86 25.81
N LYS A 108 -19.56 -8.50 26.11
CA LYS A 108 -19.33 -9.15 27.42
C LYS A 108 -19.28 -8.13 28.54
N LEU A 109 -18.67 -6.96 28.33
CA LEU A 109 -18.64 -5.89 29.32
C LEU A 109 -20.03 -5.28 29.55
N ASP A 110 -20.85 -5.15 28.50
CA ASP A 110 -22.26 -4.74 28.66
C ASP A 110 -23.05 -5.75 29.49
N THR A 111 -22.83 -7.05 29.24
CA THR A 111 -23.43 -8.13 30.04
C THR A 111 -22.96 -8.05 31.50
N ILE A 112 -21.68 -7.79 31.75
CA ILE A 112 -21.15 -7.62 33.10
C ILE A 112 -21.81 -6.41 33.76
N ASN A 113 -21.84 -5.25 33.10
CA ASN A 113 -22.42 -4.03 33.66
C ASN A 113 -23.92 -4.18 33.97
N THR A 114 -24.69 -4.83 33.10
CA THR A 114 -26.11 -5.15 33.36
C THR A 114 -26.28 -6.14 34.51
N ASN A 115 -25.49 -7.20 34.55
CA ASN A 115 -25.49 -8.17 35.65
C ASN A 115 -25.10 -7.54 36.98
N LEU A 116 -24.16 -6.59 36.99
CA LEU A 116 -23.79 -5.84 38.19
C LEU A 116 -24.94 -4.94 38.65
N LYS A 117 -25.69 -4.29 37.75
CA LYS A 117 -26.90 -3.53 38.11
C LYS A 117 -27.96 -4.42 38.76
N VAL A 118 -28.20 -5.61 38.21
CA VAL A 118 -29.13 -6.60 38.78
C VAL A 118 -28.62 -7.11 40.14
N SER A 119 -27.33 -7.44 40.23
CA SER A 119 -26.66 -7.86 41.48
C SER A 119 -26.80 -6.80 42.57
N GLN A 120 -26.71 -5.51 42.24
CA GLN A 120 -26.92 -4.43 43.21
C GLN A 120 -28.34 -4.44 43.78
N LYS A 121 -29.36 -4.69 42.94
CA LYS A 121 -30.75 -4.83 43.38
C LYS A 121 -30.90 -6.00 44.35
N HIS A 122 -30.27 -7.15 44.06
CA HIS A 122 -30.28 -8.31 44.95
C HIS A 122 -29.54 -8.06 46.27
N LEU A 123 -28.42 -7.35 46.26
CA LEU A 123 -27.73 -6.97 47.50
C LEU A 123 -28.56 -6.03 48.36
N ASN A 124 -29.30 -5.12 47.74
CA ASN A 124 -30.23 -4.25 48.44
C ASN A 124 -31.41 -5.04 49.03
N SER A 125 -31.94 -6.03 48.30
CA SER A 125 -32.98 -6.91 48.85
C SER A 125 -32.47 -7.78 50.01
N MET A 126 -31.24 -8.30 49.94
CA MET A 126 -30.63 -9.05 51.05
C MET A 126 -30.52 -8.22 52.32
N LYS A 127 -30.03 -6.97 52.23
CA LYS A 127 -30.01 -6.04 53.39
C LYS A 127 -31.40 -5.88 54.00
N SER A 128 -32.43 -5.77 53.16
CA SER A 128 -33.82 -5.60 53.59
C SER A 128 -34.34 -6.83 54.34
N ILE A 129 -34.04 -8.05 53.90
CA ILE A 129 -34.53 -9.30 54.52
C ILE A 129 -33.94 -9.49 55.93
N PHE A 130 -32.64 -9.22 56.11
CA PHE A 130 -32.02 -9.28 57.44
C PHE A 130 -32.52 -8.16 58.37
N GLY A 131 -32.85 -6.99 57.82
CA GLY A 131 -33.45 -5.88 58.57
C GLY A 131 -34.88 -6.18 59.03
N SER A 132 -35.71 -6.73 58.16
CA SER A 132 -37.10 -7.07 58.48
C SER A 132 -37.16 -8.17 59.55
N ILE A 133 -36.35 -9.22 59.45
CA ILE A 133 -36.33 -10.30 60.46
C ILE A 133 -35.90 -9.75 61.83
N LYS A 134 -34.89 -8.87 61.87
CA LYS A 134 -34.48 -8.23 63.13
C LYS A 134 -35.53 -7.28 63.69
N SER A 135 -36.29 -6.60 62.83
CA SER A 135 -37.39 -5.72 63.23
C SER A 135 -38.58 -6.52 63.78
N TYR A 136 -38.93 -7.64 63.14
CA TYR A 136 -39.96 -8.56 63.64
C TYR A 136 -39.55 -9.22 64.97
N PHE A 137 -38.26 -9.46 65.19
CA PHE A 137 -37.77 -10.09 66.43
C PHE A 137 -37.54 -9.10 67.59
N ARG A 138 -37.63 -7.79 67.36
CA ARG A 138 -37.34 -6.75 68.39
C ARG A 138 -38.54 -6.01 68.99
N GLY A 139 -39.77 -6.40 68.64
CA GLY A 139 -40.98 -5.89 69.30
C GLY A 139 -41.94 -5.17 68.33
N GLY A 140 -43.20 -5.61 68.34
CA GLY A 140 -44.18 -5.30 67.30
C GLY A 140 -44.74 -3.87 67.28
N SER A 141 -45.11 -3.41 66.09
CA SER A 141 -46.39 -2.73 65.82
C SER A 141 -46.67 -2.69 64.30
N SER A 142 -47.93 -2.95 63.98
CA SER A 142 -48.80 -2.70 62.82
C SER A 142 -48.29 -2.23 61.44
N THR A 143 -48.89 -2.90 60.45
CA THR A 143 -49.47 -2.45 59.16
C THR A 143 -48.60 -2.31 57.89
N ASP A 144 -49.04 -3.11 56.91
CA ASP A 144 -48.96 -3.03 55.45
C ASP A 144 -47.60 -2.93 54.75
N ALA A 145 -47.17 -4.08 54.20
CA ALA A 145 -46.23 -4.14 53.08
C ALA A 145 -46.81 -5.08 52.01
N SER A 146 -47.70 -4.52 51.19
CA SER A 146 -48.18 -5.14 49.96
C SER A 146 -47.00 -5.49 49.06
N ARG A 147 -46.86 -6.79 48.79
CA ARG A 147 -45.87 -7.37 47.89
C ARG A 147 -46.41 -7.23 46.47
N ASN A 148 -45.64 -6.60 45.59
CA ASN A 148 -45.69 -6.97 44.17
C ASN A 148 -44.28 -6.89 43.59
N VAL A 149 -43.58 -8.02 43.69
CA VAL A 149 -42.36 -8.34 42.93
C VAL A 149 -42.74 -9.53 42.09
N GLY A 150 -42.82 -9.35 40.77
CA GLY A 150 -43.13 -10.44 39.86
C GLY A 150 -43.61 -9.96 38.49
N ALA A 151 -42.70 -9.38 37.70
CA ALA A 151 -42.87 -9.33 36.25
C ALA A 151 -41.51 -9.57 35.62
N THR A 152 -41.25 -10.85 35.34
CA THR A 152 -40.20 -11.33 34.45
C THR A 152 -40.55 -10.87 33.04
N ALA A 153 -39.95 -9.78 32.58
CA ALA A 153 -39.97 -9.43 31.17
C ALA A 153 -38.88 -10.27 30.48
N GLY A 154 -39.30 -11.28 29.74
CA GLY A 154 -38.47 -11.90 28.73
C GLY A 154 -38.04 -10.86 27.71
N PHE A 155 -36.73 -10.75 27.51
CA PHE A 155 -36.12 -10.29 26.28
C PHE A 155 -35.69 -11.60 25.60
N GLY A 156 -36.34 -12.02 24.52
CA GLY A 156 -36.46 -11.23 23.29
C GLY A 156 -35.39 -11.82 22.39
N ALA A 157 -35.81 -12.71 21.50
CA ALA A 157 -34.96 -13.29 20.48
C ALA A 157 -34.26 -12.16 19.71
N GLU A 158 -32.94 -12.14 19.75
CA GLU A 158 -32.17 -11.28 18.88
C GLU A 158 -32.05 -11.98 17.53
N GLU A 159 -32.77 -11.38 16.59
CA GLU A 159 -32.69 -11.59 15.16
C GLU A 159 -31.22 -11.53 14.71
N GLU A 160 -30.85 -12.49 13.87
CA GLU A 160 -29.59 -12.46 13.13
C GLU A 160 -29.61 -11.25 12.18
N GLU A 161 -29.08 -10.11 12.63
CA GLU A 161 -28.69 -9.04 11.72
C GLU A 161 -27.45 -9.47 10.94
N GLU A 162 -27.69 -9.76 9.66
CA GLU A 162 -26.71 -9.97 8.61
C GLU A 162 -25.78 -8.74 8.54
N GLN A 163 -24.56 -8.86 9.07
CA GLN A 163 -23.62 -7.75 9.14
C GLN A 163 -23.24 -7.27 7.73
N PRO A 164 -23.36 -5.95 7.42
CA PRO A 164 -22.87 -5.43 6.16
C PRO A 164 -21.35 -5.58 6.13
N ALA A 165 -20.83 -6.26 5.11
CA ALA A 165 -19.40 -6.44 4.90
C ALA A 165 -18.64 -5.13 5.17
N THR A 166 -17.71 -5.17 6.14
CA THR A 166 -16.86 -4.04 6.50
C THR A 166 -16.15 -3.51 5.26
N ASP A 167 -15.91 -2.21 5.18
CA ASP A 167 -15.27 -1.61 4.01
C ASP A 167 -13.88 -2.20 3.73
N LEU A 168 -13.25 -2.74 4.77
CA LEU A 168 -12.02 -3.52 4.69
C LEU A 168 -12.22 -4.87 3.98
N GLN A 169 -13.31 -5.60 4.25
CA GLN A 169 -13.65 -6.79 3.44
C GLN A 169 -13.93 -6.44 1.97
N LYS A 170 -14.48 -5.26 1.69
CA LYS A 170 -14.67 -4.81 0.30
C LYS A 170 -13.34 -4.48 -0.37
N ALA A 171 -12.40 -3.89 0.36
CA ALA A 171 -11.04 -3.61 -0.12
C ALA A 171 -10.25 -4.90 -0.38
N VAL A 172 -10.33 -5.88 0.52
CA VAL A 172 -9.69 -7.21 0.34
C VAL A 172 -10.26 -7.92 -0.88
N LYS A 173 -11.59 -7.98 -1.02
CA LYS A 173 -12.25 -8.59 -2.19
C LYS A 173 -11.86 -7.93 -3.52
N GLN A 174 -11.63 -6.61 -3.52
CA GLN A 174 -11.14 -5.91 -4.72
C GLN A 174 -9.69 -6.26 -5.04
N SER A 175 -8.85 -6.53 -4.03
CA SER A 175 -7.49 -7.05 -4.23
C SER A 175 -7.49 -8.48 -4.77
N GLU A 176 -8.34 -9.37 -4.24
CA GLU A 176 -8.45 -10.78 -4.68
C GLU A 176 -8.86 -10.93 -6.15
N THR A 177 -9.71 -10.02 -6.68
CA THR A 177 -10.07 -10.07 -8.11
C THR A 177 -8.90 -9.79 -9.06
N GLY A 178 -7.77 -9.29 -8.56
CA GLY A 178 -6.51 -9.17 -9.31
C GLY A 178 -5.72 -10.49 -9.43
N GLU A 179 -6.07 -11.52 -8.66
CA GLU A 179 -5.31 -12.79 -8.60
C GLU A 179 -5.43 -13.65 -9.87
N GLN A 180 -6.38 -13.37 -10.77
CA GLN A 180 -6.44 -14.04 -12.08
C GLN A 180 -5.25 -13.71 -13.00
N CYS A 181 -4.39 -12.76 -12.62
CA CYS A 181 -3.12 -12.47 -13.30
C CYS A 181 -1.93 -13.29 -12.73
N VAL A 182 -2.06 -13.84 -11.51
CA VAL A 182 -0.97 -14.47 -10.76
C VAL A 182 -0.54 -15.81 -11.36
N GLU A 183 -1.47 -16.58 -11.93
CA GLU A 183 -1.16 -17.88 -12.54
C GLU A 183 -0.54 -17.75 -13.95
N ALA A 184 -0.84 -16.66 -14.67
CA ALA A 184 -0.29 -16.38 -15.99
C ALA A 184 1.16 -15.84 -15.96
N ILE A 185 1.51 -15.08 -14.91
CA ILE A 185 2.84 -14.47 -14.76
C ILE A 185 3.85 -15.46 -14.14
N HIS A 186 3.42 -16.34 -13.24
CA HIS A 186 4.32 -17.37 -12.67
C HIS A 186 4.77 -18.39 -13.74
N ALA A 187 3.88 -18.77 -14.68
CA ALA A 187 4.22 -19.66 -15.80
C ALA A 187 5.20 -19.04 -16.81
N SER A 188 5.14 -17.72 -17.01
CA SER A 188 6.03 -17.02 -17.95
C SER A 188 7.41 -16.74 -17.35
N CYS A 189 7.53 -16.61 -16.03
CA CYS A 189 8.82 -16.44 -15.34
C CYS A 189 9.63 -17.76 -15.22
N LEU A 190 8.97 -18.92 -15.14
CA LEU A 190 9.62 -20.25 -15.06
C LEU A 190 10.06 -20.83 -16.42
N SER A 191 9.59 -20.29 -17.55
CA SER A 191 9.97 -20.74 -18.90
C SER A 191 11.34 -20.24 -19.38
N SER A 192 11.96 -19.29 -18.67
CA SER A 192 13.25 -18.69 -19.08
C SER A 192 14.49 -19.52 -18.69
N SER A 193 14.34 -20.62 -17.97
CA SER A 193 15.46 -21.54 -17.66
C SER A 193 15.63 -22.60 -18.74
N ARG A 194 15.96 -22.18 -19.96
CA ARG A 194 16.54 -23.06 -20.99
C ARG A 194 18.03 -22.74 -21.15
N PRO A 195 18.93 -23.74 -21.10
CA PRO A 195 20.37 -23.51 -21.09
C PRO A 195 20.84 -22.82 -22.39
N ARG A 196 21.66 -21.76 -22.22
CA ARG A 196 22.19 -20.84 -23.25
C ARG A 196 23.16 -21.46 -24.28
N HIS A 197 23.08 -22.77 -24.56
CA HIS A 197 24.06 -23.45 -25.43
C HIS A 197 23.51 -23.91 -26.81
N LEU A 198 22.21 -23.77 -27.08
CA LEU A 198 21.61 -24.33 -28.32
C LEU A 198 21.26 -23.30 -29.42
N TRP A 199 21.45 -22.00 -29.19
CA TRP A 199 21.23 -20.97 -30.23
C TRP A 199 22.39 -20.85 -31.23
N ILE A 200 23.56 -21.41 -30.91
CA ILE A 200 24.77 -21.30 -31.74
C ILE A 200 24.76 -22.33 -32.88
N TRP A 201 24.16 -23.52 -32.68
CA TRP A 201 24.17 -24.59 -33.67
C TRP A 201 23.13 -24.43 -34.79
N ASP A 202 22.03 -23.69 -34.55
CA ASP A 202 20.97 -23.51 -35.55
C ASP A 202 21.33 -22.46 -36.62
N ARG A 203 22.31 -21.59 -36.33
CA ARG A 203 22.82 -20.58 -37.28
C ARG A 203 23.93 -21.09 -38.19
N LEU A 204 24.50 -22.28 -37.93
CA LEU A 204 25.68 -22.78 -38.64
C LEU A 204 25.38 -23.85 -39.72
N ARG A 205 24.09 -24.14 -40.01
CA ARG A 205 23.72 -25.16 -41.01
C ARG A 205 23.34 -24.58 -42.39
N GLY A 206 23.26 -23.25 -42.55
CA GLY A 206 22.63 -22.68 -43.74
C GLY A 206 23.23 -21.40 -44.29
N ARG A 207 24.56 -21.29 -44.51
CA ARG A 207 25.11 -20.33 -45.50
C ARG A 207 26.57 -20.59 -45.84
N ALA A 208 26.82 -21.53 -46.76
CA ALA A 208 28.03 -21.47 -47.58
C ALA A 208 27.82 -20.34 -48.60
N GLY A 209 28.58 -19.24 -48.49
CA GLY A 209 28.60 -18.19 -49.51
C GLY A 209 29.00 -16.81 -49.01
N GLY A 210 30.26 -16.43 -49.29
CA GLY A 210 30.70 -15.04 -49.45
C GLY A 210 31.00 -14.26 -48.17
N LEU A 211 32.28 -14.16 -47.82
CA LEU A 211 32.80 -13.19 -46.87
C LEU A 211 32.69 -11.78 -47.47
N SER A 212 31.62 -11.08 -47.15
CA SER A 212 31.56 -9.62 -47.19
C SER A 212 31.46 -9.12 -45.76
N LEU A 213 32.43 -8.31 -45.32
CA LEU A 213 32.35 -7.58 -44.06
C LEU A 213 31.23 -6.53 -44.18
N GLN A 214 29.99 -6.94 -43.94
CA GLN A 214 28.86 -6.03 -43.81
C GLN A 214 28.91 -5.44 -42.40
N ARG A 215 29.21 -4.14 -42.32
CA ARG A 215 29.07 -3.28 -41.12
C ARG A 215 27.72 -3.60 -40.43
N PRO A 216 27.67 -3.91 -39.12
CA PRO A 216 26.41 -4.08 -38.43
C PRO A 216 25.64 -2.76 -38.51
N GLN A 217 24.60 -2.77 -39.34
CA GLN A 217 23.74 -1.62 -39.52
C GLN A 217 22.94 -1.38 -38.24
N GLN A 218 22.44 -0.16 -38.13
CA GLN A 218 21.74 0.42 -36.99
C GLN A 218 20.33 -0.14 -36.63
N PRO A 219 19.63 -1.06 -37.38
CA PRO A 219 18.26 -1.41 -37.01
C PRO A 219 18.15 -2.33 -35.78
N ALA A 220 19.18 -3.13 -35.46
CA ALA A 220 19.10 -4.06 -34.33
C ALA A 220 18.96 -3.34 -32.97
N TYR A 221 19.56 -2.16 -32.84
CA TYR A 221 19.55 -1.40 -31.59
C TYR A 221 18.20 -0.73 -31.32
N LYS A 222 17.61 -0.11 -32.36
CA LYS A 222 16.29 0.52 -32.26
C LYS A 222 15.20 -0.46 -31.86
N ASN A 223 15.29 -1.70 -32.35
CA ASN A 223 14.34 -2.75 -32.00
C ASN A 223 14.47 -3.18 -30.54
N ARG A 224 15.69 -3.26 -30.01
CA ARG A 224 15.93 -3.58 -28.58
C ARG A 224 15.42 -2.48 -27.67
N SER A 225 15.76 -1.21 -27.94
CA SER A 225 15.30 -0.09 -27.12
C SER A 225 13.76 -0.01 -27.11
N ALA A 226 13.11 -0.21 -28.26
CA ALA A 226 11.63 -0.24 -28.33
C ALA A 226 11.02 -1.40 -27.53
N GLU A 227 11.63 -2.59 -27.54
CA GLU A 227 11.17 -3.72 -26.72
C GLU A 227 11.34 -3.44 -25.22
N ILE A 228 12.44 -2.80 -24.82
CA ILE A 228 12.70 -2.42 -23.43
C ILE A 228 11.72 -1.36 -22.97
N GLU A 229 11.48 -0.33 -23.79
CA GLU A 229 10.48 0.71 -23.53
C GLU A 229 9.09 0.09 -23.35
N GLN A 230 8.68 -0.83 -24.22
CA GLN A 230 7.40 -1.54 -24.07
C GLN A 230 7.29 -2.31 -22.75
N LYS A 231 8.35 -3.00 -22.33
CA LYS A 231 8.38 -3.70 -21.03
C LYS A 231 8.33 -2.73 -19.86
N LEU A 232 9.04 -1.61 -19.96
CA LEU A 232 9.03 -0.57 -18.94
C LEU A 232 7.63 0.03 -18.80
N ASP A 233 6.96 0.35 -19.90
CA ASP A 233 5.59 0.88 -19.90
C ASP A 233 4.61 -0.11 -19.28
N SER A 234 4.74 -1.40 -19.61
CA SER A 234 3.93 -2.46 -18.99
C SER A 234 4.14 -2.53 -17.48
N ASN A 235 5.39 -2.52 -17.02
CA ASN A 235 5.70 -2.56 -15.60
C ASN A 235 5.21 -1.28 -14.89
N LEU A 236 5.31 -0.11 -15.52
CA LEU A 236 4.83 1.15 -14.96
C LEU A 236 3.29 1.16 -14.82
N ALA A 237 2.57 0.59 -15.79
CA ALA A 237 1.11 0.44 -15.70
C ALA A 237 0.72 -0.53 -14.57
N GLU A 238 1.46 -1.62 -14.39
CA GLU A 238 1.27 -2.56 -13.29
C GLU A 238 1.56 -1.92 -11.93
N LEU A 239 2.61 -1.10 -11.85
CA LEU A 239 2.93 -0.31 -10.67
C LEU A 239 1.82 0.70 -10.36
N ASP A 240 1.30 1.42 -11.35
CA ASP A 240 0.21 2.39 -11.17
C ASP A 240 -1.06 1.72 -10.61
N SER A 241 -1.47 0.61 -11.22
CA SER A 241 -2.61 -0.17 -10.76
C SER A 241 -2.38 -0.74 -9.35
N GLY A 242 -1.20 -1.29 -9.10
CA GLY A 242 -0.80 -1.85 -7.82
C GLY A 242 -0.77 -0.81 -6.70
N LEU A 243 -0.25 0.38 -6.98
CA LEU A 243 -0.25 1.51 -6.03
C LEU A 243 -1.69 1.96 -5.73
N GLY A 244 -2.58 1.90 -6.72
CA GLY A 244 -4.00 2.10 -6.54
C GLY A 244 -4.60 1.09 -5.53
N ARG A 245 -4.35 -0.21 -5.71
CA ARG A 245 -4.82 -1.25 -4.78
C ARG A 245 -4.24 -1.07 -3.38
N LEU A 246 -2.93 -0.84 -3.26
CA LEU A 246 -2.27 -0.56 -1.99
C LEU A 246 -2.85 0.68 -1.29
N LYS A 247 -3.23 1.72 -2.03
CA LYS A 247 -3.91 2.89 -1.47
C LYS A 247 -5.26 2.52 -0.88
N PHE A 248 -6.08 1.74 -1.59
CA PHE A 248 -7.38 1.30 -1.08
C PHE A 248 -7.23 0.41 0.16
N LEU A 249 -6.27 -0.52 0.15
CA LEU A 249 -5.93 -1.31 1.33
C LEU A 249 -5.51 -0.40 2.49
N ALA A 250 -4.57 0.52 2.28
CA ALA A 250 -4.11 1.43 3.33
C ALA A 250 -5.23 2.31 3.91
N GLN A 251 -6.16 2.78 3.07
CA GLN A 251 -7.35 3.51 3.53
C GLN A 251 -8.30 2.63 4.35
N GLY A 252 -8.53 1.39 3.92
CA GLY A 252 -9.33 0.41 4.66
C GLY A 252 -8.72 0.07 6.01
N LEU A 253 -7.41 -0.22 6.04
CA LEU A 253 -6.64 -0.47 7.25
C LEU A 253 -6.70 0.72 8.22
N GLY A 254 -6.52 1.94 7.72
CA GLY A 254 -6.59 3.15 8.53
C GLY A 254 -7.96 3.32 9.20
N LYS A 255 -9.05 3.13 8.43
CA LYS A 255 -10.41 3.21 8.96
C LYS A 255 -10.69 2.16 10.05
N GLU A 256 -10.30 0.91 9.82
CA GLU A 256 -10.50 -0.15 10.82
C GLU A 256 -9.69 0.11 12.10
N LEU A 257 -8.48 0.68 11.98
CA LEU A 257 -7.72 1.11 13.15
C LEU A 257 -8.42 2.25 13.92
N ASP A 258 -8.97 3.23 13.21
CA ASP A 258 -9.73 4.33 13.83
C ASP A 258 -10.99 3.79 14.54
N ASP A 259 -11.74 2.89 13.89
CA ASP A 259 -12.94 2.24 14.46
C ASP A 259 -12.58 1.41 15.70
N GLN A 260 -11.47 0.66 15.67
CA GLN A 260 -10.98 -0.11 16.82
C GLN A 260 -10.48 0.77 17.96
N ASN A 261 -9.85 1.91 17.67
CA ASN A 261 -9.42 2.86 18.71
C ASN A 261 -10.63 3.42 19.47
N GLU A 262 -11.69 3.82 18.76
CA GLU A 262 -12.93 4.27 19.41
C GLU A 262 -13.55 3.16 20.27
N LEU A 263 -13.53 1.92 19.79
CA LEU A 263 -14.03 0.78 20.55
C LEU A 263 -13.19 0.51 21.81
N LEU A 264 -11.86 0.64 21.75
CA LEU A 264 -10.96 0.47 22.89
C LEU A 264 -11.20 1.54 23.97
N ASP A 265 -11.46 2.79 23.59
CA ASP A 265 -11.78 3.86 24.53
C ASP A 265 -13.08 3.55 25.28
N ASN A 266 -14.13 3.15 24.54
CA ASN A 266 -15.41 2.72 25.12
C ASN A 266 -15.25 1.49 26.03
N LEU A 267 -14.44 0.51 25.61
CA LEU A 267 -14.13 -0.69 26.38
C LEU A 267 -13.47 -0.34 27.71
N THR A 268 -12.54 0.61 27.69
CA THR A 268 -11.81 1.08 28.87
C THR A 268 -12.77 1.72 29.86
N GLU A 269 -13.65 2.62 29.42
CA GLU A 269 -14.66 3.23 30.29
C GLU A 269 -15.62 2.17 30.90
N LYS A 270 -16.14 1.25 30.07
CA LYS A 270 -17.02 0.17 30.54
C LYS A 270 -16.32 -0.75 31.54
N THR A 271 -15.03 -1.00 31.36
CA THR A 271 -14.22 -1.82 32.25
C THR A 271 -14.03 -1.14 33.60
N ASP A 272 -13.65 0.14 33.62
CA ASP A 272 -13.46 0.92 34.85
C ASP A 272 -14.76 1.00 35.67
N LEU A 273 -15.90 1.20 35.00
CA LEU A 273 -17.22 1.18 35.63
C LEU A 273 -17.57 -0.18 36.25
N ALA A 274 -17.30 -1.26 35.51
CA ALA A 274 -17.53 -2.62 35.98
C ALA A 274 -16.64 -2.93 37.19
N GLU A 275 -15.35 -2.60 37.12
CA GLU A 275 -14.38 -2.81 38.21
C GLU A 275 -14.83 -2.06 39.48
N GLY A 276 -15.10 -0.76 39.37
CA GLY A 276 -15.55 0.05 40.51
C GLY A 276 -16.82 -0.51 41.16
N THR A 277 -17.76 -0.98 40.35
CA THR A 277 -19.01 -1.59 40.83
C THR A 277 -18.76 -2.93 41.52
N VAL A 278 -17.93 -3.80 40.96
CA VAL A 278 -17.54 -5.09 41.56
C VAL A 278 -16.88 -4.86 42.92
N VAL A 279 -15.92 -3.94 43.01
CA VAL A 279 -15.21 -3.63 44.26
C VAL A 279 -16.18 -3.12 45.33
N HIS A 280 -17.10 -2.23 44.94
CA HIS A 280 -18.14 -1.72 45.84
C HIS A 280 -19.05 -2.85 46.34
N GLN A 281 -19.56 -3.69 45.44
CA GLN A 281 -20.46 -4.81 45.75
C GLN A 281 -19.77 -5.85 46.64
N ASN A 282 -18.52 -6.20 46.35
CA ASN A 282 -17.73 -7.12 47.17
C ASN A 282 -17.57 -6.59 48.60
N SER A 283 -17.28 -5.28 48.76
CA SER A 283 -17.20 -4.63 50.06
C SER A 283 -18.54 -4.65 50.80
N GLN A 284 -19.66 -4.47 50.10
CA GLN A 284 -21.00 -4.59 50.68
C GLN A 284 -21.31 -6.03 51.14
N ILE A 285 -21.01 -7.04 50.32
CA ILE A 285 -21.19 -8.46 50.64
C ILE A 285 -20.40 -8.82 51.90
N ARG A 286 -19.11 -8.44 51.96
CA ARG A 286 -18.27 -8.68 53.14
C ARG A 286 -18.84 -8.05 54.41
N ARG A 287 -19.48 -6.88 54.31
CA ARG A 287 -20.14 -6.23 55.44
C ARG A 287 -21.41 -6.97 55.89
N ILE A 288 -22.14 -7.58 54.96
CA ILE A 288 -23.31 -8.41 55.26
C ILE A 288 -22.87 -9.72 55.95
N LEU A 289 -21.81 -10.36 55.46
CA LEU A 289 -21.30 -11.63 56.00
C LEU A 289 -20.58 -11.53 57.35
N LYS A 290 -20.07 -10.34 57.72
CA LYS A 290 -19.38 -10.12 59.00
C LYS A 290 -20.33 -9.86 60.19
N LYS A 291 -21.64 -9.85 59.97
CA LYS A 291 -22.66 -9.75 61.03
C LYS A 291 -23.30 -11.10 61.27
#